data_AF-A0A2N9G4Y4-F1
#
_entry.id   AF-A0A2N9G4Y4-F1
#
_cell.length_a   1.000
_cell.length_b   1.000
_cell.length_c   1.000
_cell.angle_alpha   90.00
_cell.angle_beta   90.00
_cell.angle_gamma   90.00
#
_symmetry.space_group_name_H-M   'P 1'
#
loop_
_entity.id
_entity.type
_entity.pdbx_description
1 polymer ?
#
loop_
_entity_poly.entity_id
_entity_poly.type
_entity_poly.pdbx_seq_one_letter_code
_entity_poly.pdbx_strand_id
1 'polypeptide(L)'
;MAKAALKQHAPALYSLSVIQFNGSGGSKGNKNLRAGVALCARAAYLGHVDALREFGHCLQDGYGVRQNIAKGRRFLVQGNTRELESVLRFQNNNNNPCLTGSGGGGGGLLSDFGCNVPEIDVHPMNLFLKEWFGSKSDGSGSGLGQGLRLCSHTGCGRPETRPHEYRRCSVCGSVNYCSRGCQALDWKLRHKME
;
A
#
# COMPACT_ATOMS: atom_id res chain seq x y z
N MET A 1 13.56 -31.69 -5.88
CA MET A 1 13.17 -30.67 -4.88
C MET A 1 14.24 -30.47 -3.80
N ALA A 2 14.54 -31.46 -2.96
CA ALA A 2 15.48 -31.32 -1.83
C ALA A 2 16.88 -30.79 -2.22
N LYS A 3 17.49 -31.29 -3.29
CA LYS A 3 18.78 -30.81 -3.81
C LYS A 3 18.78 -29.32 -4.18
N ALA A 4 17.66 -28.80 -4.69
CA ALA A 4 17.52 -27.37 -5.01
C ALA A 4 17.34 -26.52 -3.74
N ALA A 5 16.58 -27.02 -2.77
CA ALA A 5 16.42 -26.36 -1.47
C ALA A 5 17.73 -26.27 -0.69
N LEU A 6 18.59 -27.30 -0.75
CA LEU A 6 19.96 -27.26 -0.20
C LEU A 6 20.80 -26.14 -0.84
N LYS A 7 20.56 -25.86 -2.13
CA LYS A 7 21.16 -24.74 -2.87
C LYS A 7 20.41 -23.42 -2.71
N GLN A 8 19.60 -23.25 -1.65
CA GLN A 8 18.92 -21.99 -1.35
C GLN A 8 17.95 -21.53 -2.44
N HIS A 9 17.37 -22.46 -3.20
CA HIS A 9 16.35 -22.12 -4.19
C HIS A 9 15.02 -21.86 -3.49
N ALA A 10 14.57 -20.61 -3.48
CA ALA A 10 13.42 -20.16 -2.69
C ALA A 10 12.10 -20.92 -3.01
N PRO A 11 11.72 -21.17 -4.28
CA PRO A 11 10.54 -21.98 -4.59
C PRO A 11 10.62 -23.40 -4.05
N ALA A 12 11.79 -24.05 -4.14
CA ALA A 12 11.95 -25.40 -3.59
C ALA A 12 11.88 -25.44 -2.06
N LEU A 13 12.43 -24.43 -1.38
CA LEU A 13 12.28 -24.27 0.07
C LEU A 13 10.81 -24.08 0.46
N TYR A 14 10.09 -23.25 -0.29
CA TYR A 14 8.66 -23.04 -0.07
C TYR A 14 7.84 -24.33 -0.30
N SER A 15 8.08 -25.05 -1.39
CA SER A 15 7.41 -26.34 -1.63
C SER A 15 7.67 -27.35 -0.51
N LEU A 16 8.91 -27.43 0.01
CA LEU A 16 9.20 -28.28 1.17
C LEU A 16 8.47 -27.81 2.44
N SER A 17 8.31 -26.49 2.65
CA SER A 17 7.55 -25.98 3.79
C SER A 17 6.09 -26.43 3.77
N VAL A 18 5.44 -26.37 2.60
CA VAL A 18 4.06 -26.84 2.39
C VAL A 18 3.94 -28.35 2.67
N ILE A 19 4.92 -29.13 2.23
CA ILE A 19 4.99 -30.57 2.54
C ILE A 19 5.03 -30.80 4.05
N GLN A 20 5.84 -30.04 4.80
CA GLN A 20 5.91 -30.15 6.27
C GLN A 20 4.62 -29.71 6.98
N PHE A 21 3.95 -28.66 6.49
CA PHE A 21 2.67 -28.20 7.04
C PHE A 21 1.54 -29.21 6.81
N ASN A 22 1.52 -29.83 5.64
CA ASN A 22 0.53 -30.82 5.28
C ASN A 22 0.85 -32.20 5.88
N GLY A 23 2.11 -32.46 6.23
CA GLY A 23 2.59 -33.78 6.63
C GLY A 23 2.67 -34.75 5.44
N SER A 24 2.81 -34.22 4.23
CA SER A 24 2.95 -34.99 3.00
C SER A 24 4.37 -35.58 2.92
N GLY A 25 4.56 -36.72 2.26
CA GLY A 25 5.92 -37.27 2.03
C GLY A 25 6.47 -38.20 3.12
N GLY A 26 5.62 -38.67 4.05
CA GLY A 26 5.93 -39.74 5.01
C GLY A 26 4.67 -40.56 5.36
N SER A 27 4.67 -41.29 6.47
CA SER A 27 3.45 -41.92 7.02
C SER A 27 2.41 -40.89 7.49
N LYS A 28 1.12 -41.27 7.55
CA LYS A 28 0.03 -40.39 8.01
C LYS A 28 0.37 -39.80 9.40
N GLY A 29 0.30 -38.48 9.53
CA GLY A 29 0.49 -37.77 10.81
C GLY A 29 1.83 -37.04 10.97
N ASN A 30 2.74 -37.10 10.00
CA ASN A 30 4.06 -36.46 10.06
C ASN A 30 4.04 -34.92 9.81
N LYS A 31 3.02 -34.21 10.30
CA LYS A 31 3.04 -32.74 10.25
C LYS A 31 4.15 -32.25 11.17
N ASN A 32 5.06 -31.44 10.63
CA ASN A 32 6.07 -30.77 11.42
C ASN A 32 5.99 -29.27 11.19
N LEU A 33 5.11 -28.62 11.96
CA LEU A 33 4.84 -27.20 11.82
C LEU A 33 6.09 -26.35 12.05
N ARG A 34 6.94 -26.73 13.01
CA ARG A 34 8.20 -26.00 13.30
C ARG A 34 9.16 -26.07 12.11
N ALA A 35 9.32 -27.24 11.50
CA ALA A 35 10.15 -27.39 10.30
C ALA A 35 9.53 -26.65 9.10
N GLY A 36 8.21 -26.70 8.95
CA GLY A 36 7.46 -25.95 7.94
C GLY A 36 7.72 -24.45 8.06
N VAL A 37 7.53 -23.88 9.24
CA VAL A 37 7.81 -22.46 9.50
C VAL A 37 9.28 -22.11 9.23
N ALA A 38 10.23 -22.93 9.66
CA ALA A 38 11.65 -22.65 9.43
C ALA A 38 12.01 -22.61 7.93
N LEU A 39 11.50 -23.55 7.13
CA LEU A 39 11.69 -23.56 5.68
C LEU A 39 10.98 -22.38 5.01
N CYS A 40 9.76 -22.06 5.46
CA CYS A 40 8.97 -20.94 4.98
C CYS A 40 9.69 -19.60 5.24
N ALA A 41 10.16 -19.39 6.47
CA ALA A 41 10.94 -18.21 6.85
C ALA A 41 12.22 -18.05 6.01
N ARG A 42 12.91 -19.16 5.70
CA ARG A 42 14.09 -19.15 4.83
C ARG A 42 13.75 -18.78 3.38
N ALA A 43 12.66 -19.32 2.82
CA ALA A 43 12.18 -18.94 1.50
C ALA A 43 11.74 -17.47 1.44
N ALA A 44 11.07 -16.98 2.50
CA ALA A 44 10.65 -15.60 2.65
C ALA A 44 11.84 -14.62 2.66
N TYR A 45 12.89 -14.97 3.43
CA TYR A 45 14.16 -14.22 3.46
C TYR A 45 14.78 -14.08 2.06
N LEU A 46 14.69 -15.13 1.23
CA LEU A 46 15.25 -15.17 -0.11
C LEU A 46 14.42 -14.44 -1.18
N GLY A 47 13.26 -13.88 -0.82
CA GLY A 47 12.44 -13.16 -1.81
C GLY A 47 11.08 -13.75 -2.11
N HIS A 48 10.80 -15.00 -1.71
CA HIS A 48 9.62 -15.70 -2.18
C HIS A 48 8.33 -15.11 -1.60
N VAL A 49 7.50 -14.55 -2.48
CA VAL A 49 6.29 -13.80 -2.11
C VAL A 49 5.31 -14.65 -1.32
N ASP A 50 4.96 -15.84 -1.82
CA ASP A 50 4.00 -16.71 -1.11
C ASP A 50 4.52 -17.10 0.28
N ALA A 51 5.84 -17.33 0.42
CA ALA A 51 6.43 -17.68 1.69
C ALA A 51 6.41 -16.51 2.68
N LEU A 52 6.54 -15.26 2.22
CA LEU A 52 6.35 -14.08 3.07
C LEU A 52 4.94 -14.05 3.65
N ARG A 53 3.93 -14.34 2.81
CA ARG A 53 2.52 -14.35 3.21
C ARG A 53 2.24 -15.45 4.22
N GLU A 54 2.66 -16.68 3.91
CA GLU A 54 2.50 -17.84 4.81
C GLU A 54 3.24 -17.63 6.14
N PHE A 55 4.47 -17.11 6.11
CA PHE A 55 5.21 -16.82 7.35
C PHE A 55 4.55 -15.71 8.17
N GLY A 56 4.00 -14.69 7.49
CA GLY A 56 3.21 -13.62 8.12
C GLY A 56 1.98 -14.17 8.86
N HIS A 57 1.25 -15.10 8.26
CA HIS A 57 0.13 -15.79 8.91
C HIS A 57 0.58 -16.68 10.07
N CYS A 58 1.65 -17.47 9.90
CA CYS A 58 2.20 -18.30 10.97
C CYS A 58 2.53 -17.47 12.23
N LEU A 59 3.09 -16.28 12.05
CA LEU A 59 3.38 -15.35 13.15
C LEU A 59 2.12 -14.72 13.75
N GLN A 60 1.09 -14.42 12.96
CA GLN A 60 -0.16 -13.86 13.49
C GLN A 60 -0.94 -14.86 14.31
N ASP A 61 -0.94 -16.12 13.91
CA ASP A 61 -1.78 -17.15 14.52
C ASP A 61 -1.01 -18.01 15.54
N GLY A 62 0.32 -17.87 15.60
CA GLY A 62 1.17 -18.74 16.43
C GLY A 62 1.27 -20.16 15.87
N TYR A 63 1.10 -20.32 14.55
CA TYR A 63 1.07 -21.63 13.90
C TYR A 63 2.50 -22.14 13.67
N GLY A 64 2.94 -23.10 14.50
CA GLY A 64 4.30 -23.67 14.43
C GLY A 64 5.42 -22.75 14.94
N VAL A 65 5.09 -21.55 15.42
CA VAL A 65 6.02 -20.54 15.94
C VAL A 65 5.34 -19.72 17.04
N ARG A 66 6.12 -19.04 17.89
CA ARG A 66 5.55 -18.09 18.87
C ARG A 66 4.84 -16.95 18.16
N GLN A 67 3.61 -16.68 18.57
CA GLN A 67 2.80 -15.60 18.03
C GLN A 67 3.53 -14.25 18.16
N ASN A 68 3.53 -13.48 17.07
CA ASN A 68 4.00 -12.11 17.01
C ASN A 68 3.22 -11.35 15.93
N ILE A 69 2.11 -10.75 16.32
CA ILE A 69 1.19 -10.05 15.42
C ILE A 69 1.88 -8.90 14.68
N ALA A 70 2.73 -8.13 15.38
CA ALA A 70 3.43 -6.99 14.79
C ALA A 70 4.39 -7.42 13.68
N LYS A 71 5.20 -8.47 13.90
CA LYS A 71 6.08 -9.03 12.86
C LYS A 71 5.27 -9.69 11.74
N GLY A 72 4.19 -10.41 12.06
CA GLY A 72 3.34 -11.03 11.06
C GLY A 72 2.75 -10.03 10.08
N ARG A 73 2.20 -8.91 10.58
CA ARG A 73 1.71 -7.80 9.75
C ARG A 73 2.80 -7.21 8.85
N ARG A 74 4.03 -7.06 9.37
CA ARG A 74 5.18 -6.59 8.58
C ARG A 74 5.47 -7.49 7.38
N PHE A 75 5.51 -8.80 7.58
CA PHE A 75 5.74 -9.74 6.48
C PHE A 75 4.61 -9.76 5.45
N LEU A 76 3.34 -9.61 5.88
CA LEU A 76 2.21 -9.51 4.95
C LEU A 76 2.30 -8.25 4.08
N VAL A 77 2.61 -7.10 4.69
CA VAL A 77 2.81 -5.83 3.95
C VAL A 77 3.96 -5.98 2.97
N GLN A 78 5.08 -6.57 3.40
CA GLN A 78 6.24 -6.82 2.53
C GLN A 78 5.90 -7.72 1.33
N GLY A 79 5.08 -8.76 1.54
CA GLY A 79 4.58 -9.62 0.46
C GLY A 79 3.80 -8.84 -0.58
N ASN A 80 2.84 -8.03 -0.15
CA ASN A 80 2.03 -7.18 -1.03
C ASN A 80 2.90 -6.15 -1.78
N THR A 81 3.88 -5.54 -1.10
CA THR A 81 4.80 -4.58 -1.73
C THR A 81 5.61 -5.22 -2.85
N ARG A 82 6.09 -6.46 -2.67
CA ARG A 82 6.85 -7.16 -3.72
C ARG A 82 5.99 -7.56 -4.91
N GLU A 83 4.74 -7.95 -4.70
CA GLU A 83 3.79 -8.20 -5.80
C GLU A 83 3.52 -6.92 -6.58
N LEU A 84 3.25 -5.82 -5.87
CA LEU A 84 3.06 -4.51 -6.48
C LEU A 84 4.30 -4.10 -7.28
N GLU A 85 5.50 -4.20 -6.70
CA GLU A 85 6.76 -3.87 -7.38
C GLU A 85 6.94 -4.70 -8.67
N SER A 86 6.59 -5.99 -8.64
CA SER A 86 6.60 -6.84 -9.83
C SER A 86 5.68 -6.29 -10.92
N VAL A 87 4.42 -5.96 -10.58
CA VAL A 87 3.44 -5.38 -11.51
C VAL A 87 3.93 -4.04 -12.08
N LEU A 88 4.49 -3.17 -11.23
CA LEU A 88 5.03 -1.87 -11.65
C LEU A 88 6.19 -2.02 -12.64
N ARG A 89 7.11 -2.96 -12.38
CA ARG A 89 8.22 -3.26 -13.30
C ARG A 89 7.71 -3.70 -14.68
N PHE A 90 6.66 -4.52 -14.74
CA PHE A 90 6.03 -4.90 -16.01
C PHE A 90 5.39 -3.70 -16.73
N GLN A 91 4.77 -2.77 -16.00
CA GLN A 91 4.16 -1.57 -16.59
C GLN A 91 5.19 -0.58 -17.13
N ASN A 92 6.32 -0.41 -16.44
CA ASN A 92 7.39 0.47 -16.88
C ASN A 92 8.06 -0.02 -18.17
N ASN A 93 8.18 -1.34 -18.35
CA ASN A 93 8.66 -1.94 -19.61
C ASN A 93 7.67 -1.78 -20.79
N ASN A 94 6.40 -1.48 -20.51
CA ASN A 94 5.35 -1.28 -21.52
C ASN A 94 5.07 0.20 -21.82
N ASN A 95 5.95 1.13 -21.42
CA ASN A 95 5.82 2.57 -21.65
C ASN A 95 4.45 3.17 -21.23
N ASN A 96 3.86 2.68 -20.13
CA ASN A 96 2.68 3.32 -19.56
C ASN A 96 3.10 4.43 -18.57
N PRO A 97 2.84 5.72 -18.87
CA PRO A 97 3.44 6.85 -18.15
C PRO A 97 2.80 7.14 -16.78
N CYS A 98 2.02 6.22 -16.22
CA CYS A 98 1.16 6.55 -15.09
C CYS A 98 1.89 6.61 -13.74
N LEU A 99 3.15 6.17 -13.63
CA LEU A 99 3.82 5.95 -12.34
C LEU A 99 5.32 6.34 -12.30
N THR A 100 5.74 7.35 -13.07
CA THR A 100 7.11 7.88 -13.02
C THR A 100 7.25 8.94 -11.93
N GLY A 101 7.25 8.53 -10.66
CA GLY A 101 7.49 9.43 -9.52
C GLY A 101 8.96 9.42 -9.08
N SER A 102 9.68 10.49 -9.38
CA SER A 102 11.06 10.75 -8.92
C SER A 102 11.04 11.72 -7.75
N GLY A 103 11.56 11.30 -6.59
CA GLY A 103 12.15 12.16 -5.56
C GLY A 103 11.21 13.10 -4.78
N GLY A 104 10.83 12.71 -3.56
CA GLY A 104 10.24 13.61 -2.57
C GLY A 104 10.28 13.02 -1.17
N GLY A 105 11.03 13.65 -0.26
CA GLY A 105 11.21 13.18 1.11
C GLY A 105 9.97 13.38 1.97
N GLY A 106 9.09 12.37 1.98
CA GLY A 106 7.99 12.24 2.93
C GLY A 106 7.79 10.75 3.23
N GLY A 107 7.84 10.35 4.50
CA GLY A 107 7.70 8.94 4.88
C GLY A 107 6.40 8.36 4.33
N GLY A 108 6.50 7.51 3.30
CA GLY A 108 5.36 6.89 2.64
C GLY A 108 4.49 6.10 3.64
N LEU A 109 3.24 5.83 3.25
CA LEU A 109 2.23 5.16 4.09
C LEU A 109 2.70 3.86 4.76
N LEU A 110 3.72 3.20 4.20
CA LEU A 110 4.28 1.93 4.67
C LEU A 110 5.73 2.01 5.16
N SER A 111 6.24 3.23 5.40
CA SER A 111 7.62 3.45 5.85
C SER A 111 7.94 2.72 7.16
N ASP A 112 6.99 2.65 8.11
CA ASP A 112 7.09 1.88 9.36
C ASP A 112 7.22 0.36 9.15
N PHE A 113 6.86 -0.12 7.95
CA PHE A 113 6.96 -1.51 7.53
C PHE A 113 8.22 -1.76 6.66
N GLY A 114 9.07 -0.75 6.47
CA GLY A 114 10.26 -0.83 5.62
C GLY A 114 9.97 -0.77 4.12
N CYS A 115 8.76 -0.32 3.74
CA CYS A 115 8.32 -0.24 2.35
C CYS A 115 8.10 1.22 1.96
N ASN A 116 8.86 1.70 0.97
CA ASN A 116 8.68 3.04 0.42
C ASN A 116 7.82 2.91 -0.84
N VAL A 117 6.53 3.21 -0.73
CA VAL A 117 5.64 3.32 -1.89
C VAL A 117 5.85 4.71 -2.45
N PRO A 118 6.11 4.87 -3.77
CA PRO A 118 6.20 6.18 -4.39
C PRO A 118 4.98 7.01 -4.01
N GLU A 119 5.21 8.27 -3.65
CA GLU A 119 4.10 9.19 -3.40
C GLU A 119 3.29 9.28 -4.70
N ILE A 120 1.96 9.14 -4.59
CA ILE A 120 1.10 9.23 -5.77
C ILE A 120 1.13 10.69 -6.21
N ASP A 121 1.85 10.96 -7.30
CA ASP A 121 1.88 12.28 -7.92
C ASP A 121 0.44 12.73 -8.21
N VAL A 122 0.17 14.01 -7.96
CA VAL A 122 -1.16 14.59 -8.20
C VAL A 122 -1.48 14.42 -9.68
N HIS A 123 -2.54 13.67 -9.98
CA HIS A 123 -2.92 13.38 -11.35
C HIS A 123 -3.09 14.70 -12.14
N PRO A 124 -2.55 14.84 -13.37
CA PRO A 124 -2.62 16.09 -14.15
C PRO A 124 -4.02 16.65 -14.29
N MET A 125 -5.03 15.78 -14.39
CA MET A 125 -6.44 16.19 -14.41
C MET A 125 -6.87 16.93 -13.13
N ASN A 126 -6.36 16.55 -11.97
CA ASN A 126 -6.72 17.22 -10.71
C ASN A 126 -6.11 18.62 -10.65
N LEU A 127 -4.89 18.79 -11.17
CA LEU A 127 -4.25 20.10 -11.35
C LEU A 127 -5.08 20.97 -12.31
N PHE A 128 -5.44 20.42 -13.47
CA PHE A 128 -6.30 21.10 -14.44
C PHE A 128 -7.63 21.52 -13.82
N LEU A 129 -8.36 20.63 -13.15
CA LEU A 129 -9.65 20.96 -12.54
C LEU A 129 -9.52 22.05 -11.48
N LYS A 130 -8.45 22.00 -10.68
CA LYS A 130 -8.16 23.04 -9.68
C LYS A 130 -7.92 24.40 -10.33
N GLU A 131 -7.15 24.44 -11.42
CA GLU A 131 -6.87 25.67 -12.16
C GLU A 131 -8.12 26.19 -12.88
N TRP A 132 -8.84 25.29 -13.54
CA TRP A 132 -10.08 25.57 -14.26
C TRP A 132 -11.13 26.21 -13.35
N PHE A 133 -11.41 25.59 -12.20
CA PHE A 133 -12.41 26.10 -11.25
C PHE A 133 -11.89 27.17 -10.29
N GLY A 134 -10.56 27.29 -10.14
CA GLY A 134 -9.91 28.26 -9.25
C GLY A 134 -9.62 29.61 -9.90
N SER A 135 -9.58 29.66 -11.23
CA SER A 135 -9.49 30.90 -12.00
C SER A 135 -10.76 31.72 -11.77
N LYS A 136 -10.62 32.94 -11.25
CA LYS A 136 -11.74 33.86 -11.01
C LYS A 136 -12.54 34.05 -12.29
N SER A 137 -13.87 34.01 -12.15
CA SER A 137 -14.81 34.24 -13.23
C SER A 137 -14.76 35.69 -13.71
N ASP A 138 -13.86 36.01 -14.63
CA ASP A 138 -13.88 37.28 -15.39
C ASP A 138 -14.91 37.21 -16.54
N GLY A 139 -16.16 36.84 -16.19
CA GLY A 139 -17.32 36.94 -17.09
C GLY A 139 -17.42 35.90 -18.23
N SER A 140 -16.44 35.03 -18.44
CA SER A 140 -16.45 34.01 -19.50
C SER A 140 -16.61 32.58 -18.98
N GLY A 141 -17.83 32.25 -18.53
CA GLY A 141 -18.39 30.88 -18.61
C GLY A 141 -17.73 29.71 -17.86
N SER A 142 -16.62 29.89 -17.14
CA SER A 142 -15.84 28.76 -16.55
C SER A 142 -15.60 28.91 -15.05
N GLY A 143 -16.52 29.52 -14.30
CA GLY A 143 -16.44 29.68 -12.85
C GLY A 143 -17.32 28.69 -12.08
N LEU A 144 -16.92 28.36 -10.85
CA LEU A 144 -17.81 27.73 -9.87
C LEU A 144 -19.07 28.58 -9.69
N GLY A 145 -20.23 27.94 -9.63
CA GLY A 145 -21.49 28.61 -9.27
C GLY A 145 -21.38 29.31 -7.91
N GLN A 146 -22.15 30.39 -7.73
CA GLN A 146 -22.13 31.16 -6.47
C GLN A 146 -22.32 30.24 -5.25
N GLY A 147 -21.39 30.33 -4.29
CA GLY A 147 -21.42 29.57 -3.04
C GLY A 147 -20.82 28.16 -3.10
N LEU A 148 -20.42 27.68 -4.28
CA LEU A 148 -19.72 26.40 -4.44
C LEU A 148 -18.21 26.57 -4.18
N ARG A 149 -17.59 25.58 -3.52
CA ARG A 149 -16.15 25.57 -3.21
C ARG A 149 -15.43 24.38 -3.82
N LEU A 150 -14.11 24.47 -3.93
CA LEU A 150 -13.24 23.31 -4.19
C LEU A 150 -12.92 22.56 -2.90
N CYS A 151 -12.59 21.29 -3.05
CA CYS A 151 -12.03 20.49 -1.96
C CYS A 151 -10.73 21.12 -1.48
N SER A 152 -10.56 21.30 -0.17
CA SER A 152 -9.38 21.97 0.39
C SER A 152 -8.08 21.19 0.21
N HIS A 153 -8.15 19.87 -0.06
CA HIS A 153 -6.99 19.09 -0.41
C HIS A 153 -6.46 19.52 -1.79
N THR A 154 -5.23 20.04 -1.82
CA THR A 154 -4.60 20.62 -3.01
C THR A 154 -4.43 19.65 -4.17
N GLY A 155 -4.38 18.35 -3.92
CA GLY A 155 -4.29 17.30 -4.93
C GLY A 155 -5.64 16.78 -5.45
N CYS A 156 -6.77 17.32 -4.99
CA CYS A 156 -8.10 16.82 -5.36
C CYS A 156 -8.69 17.55 -6.59
N GLY A 157 -8.76 18.88 -6.54
CA GLY A 157 -9.36 19.69 -7.61
C GLY A 157 -10.87 19.54 -7.80
N ARG A 158 -11.56 18.74 -6.96
CA ARG A 158 -13.00 18.49 -7.11
C ARG A 158 -13.84 19.69 -6.64
N PRO A 159 -14.80 20.17 -7.46
CA PRO A 159 -15.77 21.19 -7.08
C PRO A 159 -16.98 20.60 -6.37
N GLU A 160 -17.59 21.36 -5.46
CA GLU A 160 -18.94 21.09 -4.97
C GLU A 160 -19.92 21.09 -6.15
N THR A 161 -20.84 20.14 -6.17
CA THR A 161 -21.97 20.13 -7.11
C THR A 161 -23.20 20.81 -6.51
N ARG A 162 -23.24 20.92 -5.17
CA ARG A 162 -24.32 21.56 -4.40
C ARG A 162 -23.70 22.36 -3.24
N PRO A 163 -24.31 23.50 -2.85
CA PRO A 163 -23.82 24.27 -1.71
C PRO A 163 -23.72 23.40 -0.44
N HIS A 164 -22.60 23.53 0.27
CA HIS A 164 -22.35 22.82 1.54
C HIS A 164 -22.33 21.29 1.45
N GLU A 165 -22.00 20.74 0.27
CA GLU A 165 -21.81 19.30 0.08
C GLU A 165 -20.60 18.78 0.88
N TYR A 166 -19.55 19.59 1.02
CA TYR A 166 -18.30 19.16 1.62
C TYR A 166 -18.29 19.23 3.14
N ARG A 167 -17.65 18.24 3.77
CA ARG A 167 -17.54 18.16 5.23
C ARG A 167 -16.47 19.12 5.73
N ARG A 168 -16.85 19.99 6.67
CA ARG A 168 -15.94 20.88 7.39
C ARG A 168 -15.01 20.08 8.30
N CYS A 169 -13.75 20.49 8.40
CA CYS A 169 -12.80 19.92 9.34
C CYS A 169 -13.27 20.14 10.78
N SER A 170 -13.39 19.06 11.56
CA SER A 170 -13.87 19.13 12.94
C SER A 170 -12.88 19.76 13.91
N VAL A 171 -11.61 19.92 13.53
CA VAL A 171 -10.58 20.48 14.42
C VAL A 171 -10.39 21.96 14.17
N CYS A 172 -10.03 22.37 12.95
CA CYS A 172 -9.78 23.79 12.64
C CYS A 172 -11.02 24.55 12.14
N GLY A 173 -12.08 23.86 11.69
CA GLY A 173 -13.31 24.49 11.19
C GLY A 173 -13.18 25.30 9.88
N SER A 174 -11.97 25.53 9.36
CA SER A 174 -11.71 26.48 8.27
C SER A 174 -11.72 25.84 6.88
N VAL A 175 -11.44 24.54 6.77
CA VAL A 175 -11.32 23.80 5.51
C VAL A 175 -12.44 22.77 5.32
N ASN A 176 -12.74 22.42 4.07
CA ASN A 176 -13.84 21.51 3.71
C ASN A 176 -13.38 20.45 2.70
N TYR A 177 -13.82 19.21 2.89
CA TYR A 177 -13.36 18.07 2.09
C TYR A 177 -14.50 17.31 1.44
N CYS A 178 -14.27 16.88 0.21
CA CYS A 178 -15.18 15.99 -0.52
C CYS A 178 -15.23 14.57 0.07
N SER A 179 -14.22 14.18 0.86
CA SER A 179 -14.10 12.84 1.43
C SER A 179 -13.21 12.80 2.67
N ARG A 180 -13.34 11.73 3.47
CA ARG A 180 -12.42 11.42 4.58
C ARG A 180 -10.99 11.17 4.10
N GLY A 181 -10.82 10.65 2.89
CA GLY A 181 -9.49 10.44 2.29
C GLY A 181 -8.77 11.76 2.02
N CYS A 182 -9.44 12.73 1.39
CA CYS A 182 -8.89 14.07 1.18
C CYS A 182 -8.57 14.78 2.50
N GLN A 183 -9.42 14.62 3.52
CA GLN A 183 -9.14 15.14 4.86
C GLN A 183 -7.86 14.53 5.44
N ALA A 184 -7.69 13.21 5.38
CA ALA A 184 -6.52 12.54 5.95
C ALA A 184 -5.21 12.90 5.24
N LEU A 185 -5.25 13.10 3.92
CA LEU A 185 -4.09 13.55 3.13
C LEU A 185 -3.70 14.99 3.46
N ASP A 186 -4.67 15.92 3.49
CA ASP A 186 -4.41 17.32 3.79
C ASP A 186 -4.03 17.54 5.28
N TRP A 187 -4.57 16.72 6.19
CA TRP A 187 -4.22 16.75 7.62
C TRP A 187 -2.71 16.60 7.85
N LYS A 188 -2.08 15.65 7.17
CA LYS A 188 -0.63 15.39 7.28
C LYS A 188 0.22 16.58 6.84
N LEU A 189 -0.31 17.41 5.93
CA LEU A 189 0.40 18.56 5.37
C LEU A 189 0.16 19.84 6.18
N ARG A 190 -1.08 20.06 6.65
CA ARG A 190 -1.50 21.33 7.26
C ARG A 190 -1.62 21.33 8.78
N HIS A 191 -1.80 20.18 9.42
CA HIS A 191 -2.18 20.08 10.84
C HIS A 191 -1.22 19.19 11.65
N LYS A 192 -0.03 18.89 11.11
CA LYS A 192 0.95 18.03 11.78
C LYS A 192 1.70 18.73 12.93
N MET A 193 1.54 20.05 13.08
CA MET A 193 2.25 20.88 14.08
C MET A 193 1.32 21.68 15.02
N GLU A 194 0.00 21.46 14.96
CA GLU A 194 -0.96 22.00 15.93
C GLU A 194 -1.23 20.98 17.04
#